data_AF-A0A2D8GD05-F1
#
_entry.id   AF-A0A2D8GD05-F1
#
_cell.length_a   1.000
_cell.length_b   1.000
_cell.length_c   1.000
_cell.angle_alpha   90.00
_cell.angle_beta   90.00
_cell.angle_gamma   90.00
#
_symmetry.space_group_name_H-M   'P 1'
#
loop_
_entity.id
_entity.type
_entity.pdbx_description
1 polymer ?
#
loop_
_entity_poly.entity_id
_entity_poly.type
_entity_poly.pdbx_seq_one_letter_code
_entity_poly.pdbx_strand_id
1 'polypeptide(L)'
;MKNILLIFSISFAFSNLITPEDGAILNRIHVLFEWKQIPEAISYDLRISEDENFYSIIYETTDSSLAYIDKNNLSWQKTYYWQIRANFNNQSSDWCTPFSFTTTQALSSSSVNYVNESQYQAGVTVFGAFFNYFSAGIDQTGKEIWNSGTNNFVYYSSNSFGNVFGCNLLSGAENNLPGMEISFQNEIIWEEPNDEFLHHDIIKLPSGNYLGIVETNSLGPIPIGGWTASFQNLGFQADGITIEFPWIGDKLVEWDKDTKEVVWTWSTFDHFSMSDYDQFGGTWTEAYLSLRYDWTHVNAVIFDESESAIYISTRHLSRITKIDYPSGEIIWNLGHEMPSGQVSMGTEIGFSFQHSL
;
A
#
# COMPACT_ATOMS: atom_id res chain seq x y z
N MET A 1 59.25 -33.28 -28.66
CA MET A 1 58.50 -32.27 -27.89
C MET A 1 57.05 -32.75 -27.81
N LYS A 2 56.59 -33.20 -26.63
CA LYS A 2 55.20 -33.58 -26.41
C LYS A 2 54.44 -32.33 -25.96
N ASN A 3 53.51 -31.86 -26.77
CA ASN A 3 52.60 -30.79 -26.37
C ASN A 3 51.59 -31.38 -25.38
N ILE A 4 51.70 -30.99 -24.12
CA ILE A 4 50.69 -31.26 -23.10
C ILE A 4 49.62 -30.18 -23.28
N LEU A 5 48.44 -30.59 -23.76
CA LEU A 5 47.26 -29.74 -23.76
C LEU A 5 46.67 -29.79 -22.34
N LEU A 6 46.89 -28.72 -21.56
CA LEU A 6 46.26 -28.58 -20.25
C LEU A 6 44.86 -27.98 -20.47
N ILE A 7 43.82 -28.81 -20.37
CA ILE A 7 42.44 -28.32 -20.29
C ILE A 7 42.17 -27.98 -18.83
N PHE A 8 42.13 -26.68 -18.52
CA PHE A 8 41.66 -26.19 -17.24
C PHE A 8 40.12 -26.16 -17.27
N SER A 9 39.48 -27.20 -16.75
CA SER A 9 38.07 -27.14 -16.37
C SER A 9 38.00 -26.46 -15.01
N ILE A 10 37.84 -25.14 -15.03
CA ILE A 10 37.58 -24.37 -13.81
C ILE A 10 36.07 -24.49 -13.53
N SER A 11 35.68 -25.46 -12.69
CA SER A 11 34.33 -25.51 -12.14
C SER A 11 34.28 -24.62 -10.91
N PHE A 12 33.85 -23.38 -11.09
CA PHE A 12 33.43 -22.53 -9.99
C PHE A 12 31.99 -22.90 -9.62
N ALA A 13 31.81 -23.74 -8.61
CA ALA A 13 30.52 -23.94 -7.96
C ALA A 13 30.21 -22.72 -7.06
N PHE A 14 30.02 -21.55 -7.65
CA PHE A 14 29.30 -20.47 -7.00
C PHE A 14 27.84 -20.60 -7.41
N SER A 15 26.92 -20.59 -6.43
CA SER A 15 25.50 -20.53 -6.74
C SER A 15 25.25 -19.25 -7.54
N ASN A 16 24.79 -19.42 -8.77
CA ASN A 16 24.39 -18.33 -9.65
C ASN A 16 22.96 -17.87 -9.36
N LEU A 17 22.27 -18.50 -8.39
CA LEU A 17 20.90 -18.22 -8.03
C LEU A 17 20.85 -16.98 -7.11
N ILE A 18 19.88 -16.09 -7.33
CA ILE A 18 19.71 -14.83 -6.59
C ILE A 18 18.42 -14.89 -5.76
N THR A 19 17.26 -15.04 -6.41
CA THR A 19 15.98 -15.12 -5.72
C THR A 19 15.09 -16.20 -6.35
N PRO A 20 14.29 -16.95 -5.58
CA PRO A 20 14.29 -17.01 -4.12
C PRO A 20 15.63 -17.52 -3.55
N GLU A 21 16.09 -16.92 -2.44
CA GLU A 21 17.26 -17.40 -1.72
C GLU A 21 17.05 -18.83 -1.19
N ASP A 22 18.14 -19.57 -0.95
CA ASP A 22 18.04 -20.93 -0.44
C ASP A 22 17.42 -20.98 0.96
N GLY A 23 16.36 -21.77 1.10
CA GLY A 23 15.56 -21.88 2.31
C GLY A 23 14.56 -20.74 2.53
N ALA A 24 14.35 -19.87 1.55
CA ALA A 24 13.45 -18.72 1.70
C ALA A 24 12.00 -19.13 2.05
N ILE A 25 11.34 -18.31 2.87
CA ILE A 25 9.92 -18.44 3.20
C ILE A 25 9.15 -17.32 2.51
N LEU A 26 8.21 -17.65 1.64
CA LEU A 26 7.55 -16.70 0.75
C LEU A 26 6.05 -16.56 1.06
N ASN A 27 5.62 -15.33 1.28
CA ASN A 27 4.19 -14.96 1.33
C ASN A 27 3.63 -14.66 -0.08
N ARG A 28 4.02 -15.45 -1.07
CA ARG A 28 3.57 -15.30 -2.47
C ARG A 28 3.69 -16.60 -3.25
N ILE A 29 2.85 -16.74 -4.27
CA ILE A 29 2.88 -17.84 -5.24
C ILE A 29 3.12 -17.35 -6.67
N HIS A 30 3.10 -16.04 -6.90
CA HIS A 30 3.76 -15.46 -8.07
C HIS A 30 5.23 -15.22 -7.68
N VAL A 31 6.12 -16.07 -8.19
CA VAL A 31 7.52 -16.11 -7.72
C VAL A 31 8.46 -15.68 -8.83
N LEU A 32 9.24 -14.63 -8.53
CA LEU A 32 10.38 -14.21 -9.32
C LEU A 32 11.54 -15.16 -9.05
N PHE A 33 12.07 -15.75 -10.12
CA PHE A 33 13.32 -16.47 -10.18
C PHE A 33 14.36 -15.58 -10.86
N GLU A 34 15.49 -15.35 -10.22
CA GLU A 34 16.57 -14.51 -10.77
C GLU A 34 17.92 -15.18 -10.56
N TRP A 35 18.80 -15.05 -11.54
CA TRP A 35 20.14 -15.62 -11.50
C TRP A 35 21.18 -14.71 -12.17
N LYS A 36 22.45 -14.93 -11.86
CA LYS A 36 23.58 -14.20 -12.43
C LYS A 36 23.88 -14.66 -13.85
N GLN A 37 24.30 -13.71 -14.69
CA GLN A 37 24.82 -14.01 -16.02
C GLN A 37 26.05 -14.92 -15.92
N ILE A 38 26.00 -16.07 -16.59
CA ILE A 38 27.16 -16.91 -16.88
C ILE A 38 27.79 -16.39 -18.18
N PRO A 39 29.10 -16.07 -18.21
CA PRO A 39 29.75 -15.58 -19.42
C PRO A 39 29.48 -16.49 -20.63
N GLU A 40 29.17 -15.88 -21.77
CA GLU A 40 28.89 -16.57 -23.05
C GLU A 40 27.60 -17.41 -23.12
N ALA A 41 26.85 -17.54 -22.03
CA ALA A 41 25.54 -18.20 -22.05
C ALA A 41 24.54 -17.38 -22.88
N ILE A 42 23.80 -18.06 -23.76
CA ILE A 42 22.81 -17.46 -24.67
C ILE A 42 21.38 -17.60 -24.15
N SER A 43 21.13 -18.59 -23.29
CA SER A 43 19.88 -18.81 -22.58
C SER A 43 20.10 -19.72 -21.38
N TYR A 44 19.05 -19.93 -20.60
CA TYR A 44 19.05 -20.78 -19.41
C TYR A 44 17.83 -21.68 -19.43
N ASP A 45 18.02 -22.94 -19.04
CA ASP A 45 16.89 -23.80 -18.69
C ASP A 45 16.67 -23.67 -17.18
N LEU A 46 15.43 -23.39 -16.78
CA LEU A 46 14.95 -23.35 -15.40
C LEU A 46 14.08 -24.57 -15.15
N ARG A 47 14.30 -25.27 -14.03
CA ARG A 47 13.42 -26.33 -13.55
C ARG A 47 12.96 -26.06 -12.13
N ILE A 48 11.70 -26.40 -11.86
CA ILE A 48 11.05 -26.32 -10.55
C ILE A 48 10.45 -27.68 -10.22
N SER A 49 10.63 -28.14 -8.98
CA SER A 49 10.13 -29.43 -8.48
C SER A 49 9.70 -29.33 -7.01
N GLU A 50 8.81 -30.20 -6.56
CA GLU A 50 8.54 -30.45 -5.12
C GLU A 50 9.51 -31.51 -4.53
N ASP A 51 10.34 -32.14 -5.38
CA ASP A 51 11.32 -33.16 -5.01
C ASP A 51 12.74 -32.64 -5.21
N GLU A 52 13.56 -32.71 -4.16
CA GLU A 52 14.96 -32.25 -4.16
C GLU A 52 15.83 -32.97 -5.21
N ASN A 53 15.44 -34.18 -5.60
CA ASN A 53 16.15 -34.99 -6.57
C ASN A 53 15.67 -34.74 -8.01
N PHE A 54 14.65 -33.91 -8.20
CA PHE A 54 14.04 -33.58 -9.50
C PHE A 54 13.55 -34.82 -10.28
N TYR A 55 13.09 -35.89 -9.60
CA TYR A 55 12.47 -37.03 -10.29
C TYR A 55 11.09 -36.68 -10.85
N SER A 56 10.42 -35.68 -10.28
CA SER A 56 9.13 -35.16 -10.75
C SER A 56 9.20 -33.64 -10.95
N ILE A 57 9.36 -33.22 -12.20
CA ILE A 57 9.42 -31.79 -12.56
C ILE A 57 8.00 -31.25 -12.64
N ILE A 58 7.74 -30.15 -11.93
CA ILE A 58 6.46 -29.43 -11.95
C ILE A 58 6.43 -28.44 -13.11
N TYR A 59 7.57 -27.77 -13.33
CA TYR A 59 7.69 -26.81 -14.41
C TYR A 59 9.12 -26.76 -14.95
N GLU A 60 9.24 -26.63 -16.27
CA GLU A 60 10.51 -26.41 -16.96
C GLU A 60 10.30 -25.41 -18.08
N THR A 61 11.23 -24.47 -18.22
CA THR A 61 11.23 -23.49 -19.30
C THR A 61 12.65 -23.12 -19.72
N THR A 62 12.79 -22.61 -20.93
CA THR A 62 14.03 -21.98 -21.41
C THR A 62 13.78 -20.48 -21.56
N ASP A 63 14.63 -19.67 -20.92
CA ASP A 63 14.55 -18.21 -21.00
C ASP A 63 15.91 -17.62 -21.39
N SER A 64 15.89 -16.58 -22.24
CA SER A 64 17.11 -15.82 -22.61
C SER A 64 17.40 -14.66 -21.66
N SER A 65 16.49 -14.37 -20.73
CA SER A 65 16.62 -13.39 -19.66
C SER A 65 17.45 -13.95 -18.49
N LEU A 66 17.68 -13.10 -17.49
CA LEU A 66 18.25 -13.44 -16.18
C LEU A 66 17.18 -13.53 -15.08
N ALA A 67 15.93 -13.31 -15.45
CA ALA A 67 14.79 -13.28 -14.57
C ALA A 67 13.57 -13.91 -15.24
N TYR A 68 12.82 -14.71 -14.48
CA TYR A 68 11.58 -15.36 -14.89
C TYR A 68 10.56 -15.31 -13.76
N ILE A 69 9.29 -15.00 -14.06
CA ILE A 69 8.21 -14.99 -13.05
C ILE A 69 7.24 -16.13 -13.33
N ASP A 70 7.21 -17.13 -12.44
CA ASP A 70 6.17 -18.15 -12.45
C ASP A 70 4.88 -17.60 -11.82
N LYS A 71 3.75 -17.80 -12.51
CA LYS A 71 2.42 -17.35 -12.06
C LYS A 71 1.41 -18.48 -11.86
N ASN A 72 1.71 -19.68 -12.34
CA ASN A 72 0.68 -20.69 -12.61
C ASN A 72 0.95 -22.02 -11.91
N ASN A 73 2.21 -22.34 -11.62
CA ASN A 73 2.61 -23.69 -11.24
C ASN A 73 2.81 -23.85 -9.73
N LEU A 74 2.81 -22.74 -8.99
CA LEU A 74 3.06 -22.73 -7.56
C LEU A 74 1.76 -22.59 -6.75
N SER A 75 1.72 -23.36 -5.68
CA SER A 75 0.65 -23.40 -4.68
C SER A 75 1.19 -23.02 -3.29
N TRP A 76 0.28 -22.54 -2.44
CA TRP A 76 0.53 -22.24 -1.03
C TRP A 76 0.86 -23.50 -0.21
N GLN A 77 1.55 -23.33 0.91
CA GLN A 77 1.92 -24.37 1.88
C GLN A 77 2.72 -25.53 1.28
N LYS A 78 3.66 -25.21 0.38
CA LYS A 78 4.48 -26.19 -0.35
C LYS A 78 5.94 -25.77 -0.33
N THR A 79 6.82 -26.77 -0.32
CA THR A 79 8.27 -26.58 -0.50
C THR A 79 8.63 -26.93 -1.94
N TYR A 80 9.39 -26.05 -2.58
CA TYR A 80 9.88 -26.24 -3.94
C TYR A 80 11.40 -26.16 -3.98
N TYR A 81 11.97 -26.84 -4.96
CA TYR A 81 13.36 -26.81 -5.33
C TYR A 81 13.48 -26.29 -6.75
N TRP A 82 14.46 -25.43 -6.98
CA TRP A 82 14.69 -24.86 -8.30
C TRP A 82 16.17 -24.81 -8.62
N GLN A 83 16.49 -25.00 -9.89
CA GLN A 83 17.84 -24.96 -10.41
C GLN A 83 17.82 -24.49 -11.85
N ILE A 84 18.97 -23.97 -12.28
CA ILE A 84 19.19 -23.58 -13.67
C ILE A 84 20.39 -24.31 -14.27
N ARG A 85 20.44 -24.36 -15.60
CA ARG A 85 21.67 -24.61 -16.35
C ARG A 85 21.81 -23.59 -17.47
N ALA A 86 23.04 -23.23 -17.80
CA ALA A 86 23.32 -22.36 -18.93
C ALA A 86 23.33 -23.14 -20.24
N ASN A 87 22.78 -22.53 -21.29
CA ASN A 87 22.87 -23.00 -22.65
C ASN A 87 23.85 -22.11 -23.43
N PHE A 88 24.70 -22.76 -24.21
CA PHE A 88 25.66 -22.17 -25.13
C PHE A 88 25.33 -22.64 -26.55
N ASN A 89 25.97 -22.06 -27.57
CA ASN A 89 25.68 -22.37 -28.98
C ASN A 89 25.64 -23.88 -29.32
N ASN A 90 26.47 -24.70 -28.67
CA ASN A 90 26.62 -26.13 -29.01
C ASN A 90 26.50 -27.08 -27.82
N GLN A 91 26.29 -26.59 -26.60
CA GLN A 91 26.26 -27.42 -25.39
C GLN A 91 25.51 -26.71 -24.26
N SER A 92 25.06 -27.48 -23.28
CA SER A 92 24.55 -26.95 -22.00
C SER A 92 25.54 -27.27 -20.89
N SER A 93 25.57 -26.44 -19.84
CA SER A 93 26.29 -26.76 -18.60
C SER A 93 25.61 -27.90 -17.85
N ASP A 94 26.30 -28.41 -16.83
CA ASP A 94 25.64 -29.16 -15.77
C ASP A 94 24.62 -28.26 -15.05
N TRP A 95 23.62 -28.89 -14.42
CA TRP A 95 22.70 -28.21 -13.52
C TRP A 95 23.46 -27.67 -12.30
N CYS A 96 23.11 -26.47 -11.86
CA CYS A 96 23.63 -25.95 -10.60
C CYS A 96 23.07 -26.74 -9.41
N THR A 97 23.71 -26.61 -8.25
CA THR A 97 23.08 -27.05 -6.99
C THR A 97 21.75 -26.31 -6.81
N PRO A 98 20.64 -27.02 -6.51
CA PRO A 98 19.34 -26.39 -6.38
C PRO A 98 19.24 -25.53 -5.13
N PHE A 99 18.45 -24.46 -5.22
CA PHE A 99 17.95 -23.72 -4.06
C PHE A 99 16.54 -24.18 -3.73
N SER A 100 16.17 -24.08 -2.46
CA SER A 100 14.85 -24.41 -1.96
C SER A 100 14.09 -23.17 -1.48
N PHE A 101 12.76 -23.21 -1.51
CA PHE A 101 11.91 -22.22 -0.83
C PHE A 101 10.57 -22.83 -0.42
N THR A 102 9.90 -22.23 0.55
CA THR A 102 8.58 -22.67 1.04
C THR A 102 7.56 -21.54 0.96
N THR A 103 6.39 -21.81 0.40
CA THR A 103 5.27 -20.87 0.38
C THR A 103 4.45 -20.99 1.67
N THR A 104 3.99 -19.85 2.21
CA THR A 104 3.17 -19.82 3.44
C THR A 104 1.70 -20.14 3.13
N GLN A 105 0.78 -19.75 4.02
CA GLN A 105 -0.66 -19.90 3.78
C GLN A 105 -1.25 -18.64 3.17
N ALA A 106 -2.33 -18.80 2.42
CA ALA A 106 -3.15 -17.67 2.02
C ALA A 106 -3.87 -17.02 3.22
N LEU A 107 -4.11 -15.72 3.18
CA LEU A 107 -4.81 -14.98 4.25
C LEU A 107 -6.24 -14.57 3.90
N SER A 108 -6.58 -14.59 2.62
CA SER A 108 -7.86 -14.18 2.09
C SER A 108 -8.50 -15.25 1.21
N SER A 109 -9.82 -15.18 1.14
CA SER A 109 -10.62 -15.93 0.17
C SER A 109 -11.52 -14.95 -0.54
N SER A 110 -11.28 -14.71 -1.82
CA SER A 110 -12.08 -13.83 -2.67
C SER A 110 -12.80 -14.59 -3.77
N SER A 111 -13.91 -14.02 -4.22
CA SER A 111 -14.64 -14.45 -5.40
C SER A 111 -14.80 -13.26 -6.34
N VAL A 112 -14.55 -13.46 -7.64
CA VAL A 112 -14.75 -12.43 -8.65
C VAL A 112 -16.06 -12.69 -9.40
N ASN A 113 -16.91 -11.67 -9.48
CA ASN A 113 -18.12 -11.68 -10.29
C ASN A 113 -17.86 -10.94 -11.60
N TYR A 114 -17.85 -11.67 -12.70
CA TYR A 114 -17.57 -11.08 -14.00
C TYR A 114 -18.82 -10.42 -14.61
N VAL A 115 -18.78 -9.09 -14.79
CA VAL A 115 -19.86 -8.31 -15.40
C VAL A 115 -19.58 -8.08 -16.89
N ASN A 116 -18.37 -7.65 -17.24
CA ASN A 116 -17.95 -7.41 -18.62
C ASN A 116 -16.44 -7.63 -18.79
N GLU A 117 -16.08 -8.80 -19.28
CA GLU A 117 -14.67 -9.21 -19.44
C GLU A 117 -13.86 -8.30 -20.35
N SER A 118 -14.50 -7.65 -21.32
CA SER A 118 -13.80 -6.76 -22.26
C SER A 118 -13.30 -5.46 -21.62
N GLN A 119 -13.75 -5.14 -20.41
CA GLN A 119 -13.34 -3.95 -19.67
C GLN A 119 -12.28 -4.24 -18.60
N TYR A 120 -11.79 -5.47 -18.50
CA TYR A 120 -10.78 -5.80 -17.51
C TYR A 120 -9.39 -5.35 -17.91
N GLN A 121 -8.80 -4.57 -17.02
CA GLN A 121 -7.41 -4.24 -17.07
C GLN A 121 -6.61 -5.43 -16.55
N ALA A 122 -5.61 -5.86 -17.34
CA ALA A 122 -4.67 -6.88 -16.89
C ALA A 122 -3.89 -6.35 -15.67
N GLY A 123 -3.72 -7.18 -14.65
CA GLY A 123 -2.98 -6.78 -13.46
C GLY A 123 -3.27 -7.62 -12.23
N VAL A 124 -2.92 -7.05 -11.10
CA VAL A 124 -3.14 -7.58 -9.75
C VAL A 124 -3.91 -6.52 -8.98
N THR A 125 -4.90 -6.94 -8.20
CA THR A 125 -5.57 -6.05 -7.25
C THR A 125 -4.93 -6.26 -5.88
N VAL A 126 -4.38 -5.21 -5.29
CA VAL A 126 -3.84 -5.22 -3.93
C VAL A 126 -4.80 -4.48 -3.02
N PHE A 127 -5.03 -5.02 -1.83
CA PHE A 127 -5.89 -4.42 -0.83
C PHE A 127 -5.34 -4.61 0.59
N GLY A 128 -5.60 -3.63 1.44
CA GLY A 128 -5.40 -3.71 2.89
C GLY A 128 -6.72 -4.06 3.59
N ALA A 129 -6.66 -4.94 4.58
CA ALA A 129 -7.78 -5.34 5.42
C ALA A 129 -7.58 -4.77 6.83
N PHE A 130 -8.30 -3.70 7.15
CA PHE A 130 -8.14 -2.97 8.42
C PHE A 130 -8.52 -3.81 9.66
N PHE A 131 -9.61 -4.58 9.61
CA PHE A 131 -10.09 -5.32 10.79
C PHE A 131 -9.15 -6.44 11.26
N ASN A 132 -8.42 -7.04 10.31
CA ASN A 132 -7.52 -8.16 10.58
C ASN A 132 -6.05 -7.79 10.36
N TYR A 133 -5.78 -6.52 10.08
CA TYR A 133 -4.46 -5.92 9.88
C TYR A 133 -3.56 -6.71 8.92
N PHE A 134 -4.06 -7.11 7.76
CA PHE A 134 -3.22 -7.77 6.74
C PHE A 134 -3.44 -7.14 5.38
N SER A 135 -2.54 -7.44 4.45
CA SER A 135 -2.68 -7.06 3.04
C SER A 135 -2.58 -8.28 2.16
N ALA A 136 -3.30 -8.25 1.04
CA ALA A 136 -3.26 -9.32 0.05
C ALA A 136 -3.34 -8.78 -1.38
N GLY A 137 -2.73 -9.53 -2.28
CA GLY A 137 -2.78 -9.31 -3.72
C GLY A 137 -3.50 -10.47 -4.38
N ILE A 138 -4.48 -10.18 -5.22
CA ILE A 138 -5.26 -11.17 -5.97
C ILE A 138 -5.08 -10.98 -7.47
N ASP A 139 -5.05 -12.08 -8.21
CA ASP A 139 -5.12 -12.03 -9.67
C ASP A 139 -6.55 -11.79 -10.17
N GLN A 140 -6.71 -11.68 -11.49
CA GLN A 140 -8.01 -11.48 -12.14
C GLN A 140 -9.06 -12.56 -11.85
N THR A 141 -8.66 -13.73 -11.34
CA THR A 141 -9.57 -14.83 -10.95
C THR A 141 -10.02 -14.73 -9.49
N GLY A 142 -9.44 -13.80 -8.73
CA GLY A 142 -9.63 -13.69 -7.28
C GLY A 142 -8.77 -14.68 -6.50
N LYS A 143 -7.81 -15.35 -7.14
CA LYS A 143 -6.83 -16.18 -6.45
C LYS A 143 -5.85 -15.28 -5.74
N GLU A 144 -5.63 -15.50 -4.44
CA GLU A 144 -4.58 -14.81 -3.71
C GLU A 144 -3.20 -15.26 -4.19
N ILE A 145 -2.36 -14.29 -4.54
CA ILE A 145 -1.03 -14.50 -5.11
C ILE A 145 0.10 -13.93 -4.26
N TRP A 146 -0.21 -13.03 -3.32
CA TRP A 146 0.71 -12.40 -2.37
C TRP A 146 -0.05 -12.01 -1.11
N ASN A 147 0.60 -12.01 0.05
CA ASN A 147 0.09 -11.41 1.27
C ASN A 147 1.20 -10.84 2.16
N SER A 148 0.83 -10.02 3.13
CA SER A 148 1.76 -9.42 4.10
C SER A 148 2.35 -10.43 5.11
N GLY A 149 1.89 -11.67 5.12
CA GLY A 149 2.28 -12.70 6.08
C GLY A 149 1.78 -12.40 7.48
N THR A 150 2.60 -12.73 8.48
CA THR A 150 2.32 -12.43 9.89
C THR A 150 2.59 -10.97 10.26
N ASN A 151 3.10 -10.18 9.33
CA ASN A 151 3.26 -8.75 9.56
C ASN A 151 1.88 -8.13 9.47
N ASN A 152 1.49 -7.45 10.55
CA ASN A 152 0.19 -6.79 10.66
C ASN A 152 0.13 -5.52 9.79
N PHE A 153 0.43 -5.66 8.50
CA PHE A 153 0.64 -4.58 7.55
C PHE A 153 -0.64 -4.30 6.76
N VAL A 154 -1.09 -3.06 6.75
CA VAL A 154 -2.24 -2.58 5.98
C VAL A 154 -1.75 -1.69 4.85
N TYR A 155 -2.01 -2.14 3.62
CA TYR A 155 -1.66 -1.47 2.37
C TYR A 155 -2.50 -0.21 2.15
N TYR A 156 -1.85 0.87 1.73
CA TYR A 156 -2.47 2.10 1.25
C TYR A 156 -2.26 2.26 -0.27
N SER A 157 -1.00 2.27 -0.71
CA SER A 157 -0.64 2.51 -2.10
C SER A 157 0.72 1.89 -2.47
N SER A 158 1.15 2.01 -3.73
CA SER A 158 2.48 1.58 -4.18
C SER A 158 3.02 2.52 -5.24
N ASN A 159 4.34 2.70 -5.28
CA ASN A 159 4.98 3.47 -6.36
C ASN A 159 5.32 2.59 -7.58
N SER A 160 5.79 3.24 -8.65
CA SER A 160 6.19 2.59 -9.90
C SER A 160 7.39 1.66 -9.78
N PHE A 161 8.16 1.74 -8.68
CA PHE A 161 9.27 0.83 -8.38
C PHE A 161 8.82 -0.42 -7.60
N GLY A 162 7.54 -0.49 -7.21
CA GLY A 162 6.97 -1.61 -6.46
C GLY A 162 7.16 -1.52 -4.94
N ASN A 163 7.66 -0.40 -4.42
CA ASN A 163 7.61 -0.15 -2.99
C ASN A 163 6.17 0.13 -2.57
N VAL A 164 5.85 -0.28 -1.35
CA VAL A 164 4.50 -0.29 -0.81
C VAL A 164 4.42 0.69 0.34
N PHE A 165 3.39 1.53 0.34
CA PHE A 165 3.04 2.43 1.41
C PHE A 165 1.88 1.84 2.22
N GLY A 166 1.93 2.03 3.53
CA GLY A 166 0.96 1.45 4.44
C GLY A 166 1.27 1.75 5.89
N CYS A 167 0.71 0.96 6.79
CA CYS A 167 1.05 1.00 8.20
C CYS A 167 1.16 -0.40 8.79
N ASN A 168 1.88 -0.54 9.90
CA ASN A 168 1.85 -1.75 10.73
C ASN A 168 1.07 -1.50 12.01
N LEU A 169 0.29 -2.48 12.45
CA LEU A 169 -0.31 -2.42 13.78
C LEU A 169 0.75 -2.56 14.87
N LEU A 170 0.99 -1.48 15.60
CA LEU A 170 1.79 -1.45 16.82
C LEU A 170 0.88 -1.61 18.05
N SER A 171 0.65 -2.86 18.44
CA SER A 171 -0.27 -3.19 19.55
C SER A 171 0.13 -2.53 20.86
N GLY A 172 -0.78 -1.78 21.47
CA GLY A 172 -0.60 -1.14 22.78
C GLY A 172 0.06 0.23 22.76
N ALA A 173 0.45 0.75 21.59
CA ALA A 173 0.83 2.14 21.42
C ALA A 173 -0.39 3.06 21.38
N GLU A 174 -0.20 4.34 21.74
CA GLU A 174 -1.22 5.38 21.60
C GLU A 174 -1.51 5.63 20.12
N ASN A 175 -0.46 5.95 19.35
CA ASN A 175 -0.47 5.97 17.90
C ASN A 175 -0.10 4.56 17.42
N ASN A 176 -1.11 3.74 17.11
CA ASN A 176 -0.95 2.30 16.90
C ASN A 176 -0.82 1.88 15.43
N LEU A 177 -0.78 2.83 14.50
CA LEU A 177 -0.70 2.58 13.06
C LEU A 177 0.37 3.46 12.39
N PRO A 178 1.66 3.36 12.81
CA PRO A 178 2.72 4.15 12.20
C PRO A 178 2.81 3.89 10.70
N GLY A 179 2.85 4.99 9.93
CA GLY A 179 2.96 4.97 8.48
C GLY A 179 4.37 4.65 8.00
N MET A 180 4.48 3.91 6.90
CA MET A 180 5.77 3.44 6.39
C MET A 180 5.80 3.19 4.88
N GLU A 181 7.01 3.19 4.33
CA GLU A 181 7.36 2.63 3.02
C GLU A 181 8.15 1.34 3.24
N ILE A 182 7.72 0.26 2.60
CA ILE A 182 8.43 -1.03 2.60
C ILE A 182 8.75 -1.46 1.16
N SER A 183 9.80 -2.25 0.98
CA SER A 183 10.03 -2.94 -0.28
C SER A 183 9.00 -4.07 -0.48
N PHE A 184 8.85 -4.57 -1.71
CA PHE A 184 8.01 -5.73 -1.99
C PHE A 184 8.49 -7.01 -1.27
N GLN A 185 9.72 -7.01 -0.76
CA GLN A 185 10.33 -8.07 0.04
C GLN A 185 10.13 -7.85 1.56
N ASN A 186 9.30 -6.88 1.95
CA ASN A 186 9.01 -6.51 3.35
C ASN A 186 10.20 -5.90 4.10
N GLU A 187 11.16 -5.30 3.40
CA GLU A 187 12.22 -4.52 4.05
C GLU A 187 11.69 -3.12 4.34
N ILE A 188 11.85 -2.64 5.57
CA ILE A 188 11.45 -1.28 5.93
C ILE A 188 12.42 -0.30 5.27
N ILE A 189 11.88 0.56 4.40
CA ILE A 189 12.63 1.63 3.73
C ILE A 189 12.57 2.89 4.57
N TRP A 190 11.39 3.20 5.11
CA TRP A 190 11.15 4.37 5.95
C TRP A 190 9.90 4.19 6.80
N GLU A 191 9.88 4.78 7.99
CA GLU A 191 8.75 4.81 8.94
C GLU A 191 8.66 6.20 9.59
N GLU A 192 7.46 6.70 9.84
CA GLU A 192 7.25 8.00 10.48
C GLU A 192 7.58 7.98 12.00
N PRO A 193 7.79 9.14 12.65
CA PRO A 193 8.22 9.21 14.07
C PRO A 193 7.26 8.56 15.09
N ASN A 194 5.99 8.43 14.73
CA ASN A 194 4.86 7.98 15.53
C ASN A 194 4.47 8.93 16.67
N ASP A 195 4.69 10.23 16.45
CA ASP A 195 4.34 11.31 17.39
C ASP A 195 2.84 11.65 17.37
N GLU A 196 2.18 11.48 16.22
CA GLU A 196 0.75 11.73 16.02
C GLU A 196 0.09 10.54 15.31
N PHE A 197 -1.21 10.36 15.48
CA PHE A 197 -1.92 9.23 14.89
C PHE A 197 -2.11 9.42 13.38
N LEU A 198 -1.31 8.70 12.59
CA LEU A 198 -1.44 8.61 11.14
C LEU A 198 -2.60 7.68 10.74
N HIS A 199 -3.32 8.06 9.69
CA HIS A 199 -4.38 7.21 9.13
C HIS A 199 -4.55 7.36 7.62
N HIS A 200 -5.12 6.33 7.00
CA HIS A 200 -5.45 6.18 5.57
C HIS A 200 -4.33 6.24 4.53
N ASP A 201 -3.44 7.24 4.57
CA ASP A 201 -2.52 7.46 3.44
C ASP A 201 -1.18 8.11 3.84
N ILE A 202 -0.15 7.71 3.09
CA ILE A 202 1.20 8.28 3.15
C ILE A 202 1.83 8.20 1.76
N ILE A 203 2.40 9.32 1.31
CA ILE A 203 3.06 9.43 0.01
C ILE A 203 4.49 9.93 0.16
N LYS A 204 5.31 9.62 -0.84
CA LYS A 204 6.67 10.15 -0.96
C LYS A 204 6.68 11.29 -1.97
N LEU A 205 7.18 12.45 -1.55
CA LEU A 205 7.30 13.64 -2.38
C LEU A 205 8.56 13.58 -3.26
N PRO A 206 8.65 14.40 -4.32
CA PRO A 206 9.85 14.44 -5.19
C PRO A 206 11.14 14.84 -4.48
N SER A 207 11.04 15.57 -3.36
CA SER A 207 12.16 15.88 -2.46
C SER A 207 12.76 14.63 -1.79
N GLY A 208 11.99 13.54 -1.76
CA GLY A 208 12.26 12.31 -1.02
C GLY A 208 11.65 12.30 0.38
N ASN A 209 11.07 13.42 0.83
CA ASN A 209 10.32 13.53 2.08
C ASN A 209 8.99 12.75 2.00
N TYR A 210 8.36 12.56 3.15
CA TYR A 210 7.10 11.83 3.25
C TYR A 210 6.01 12.78 3.72
N LEU A 211 4.84 12.69 3.11
CA LEU A 211 3.64 13.42 3.47
C LEU A 211 2.57 12.42 3.89
N GLY A 212 2.02 12.58 5.09
CA GLY A 212 0.96 11.71 5.60
C GLY A 212 -0.21 12.49 6.19
N ILE A 213 -1.33 11.80 6.38
CA ILE A 213 -2.53 12.33 7.03
C ILE A 213 -2.51 11.92 8.49
N VAL A 214 -2.56 12.89 9.41
CA VAL A 214 -2.66 12.64 10.85
C VAL A 214 -3.90 13.28 11.43
N GLU A 215 -4.47 12.67 12.48
CA GLU A 215 -5.59 13.25 13.22
C GLU A 215 -5.13 14.50 14.00
N THR A 216 -6.03 15.48 14.11
CA THR A 216 -5.91 16.61 15.02
C THR A 216 -7.28 16.92 15.63
N ASN A 217 -7.34 17.72 16.68
CA ASN A 217 -8.61 18.03 17.33
C ASN A 217 -8.73 19.48 17.77
N SER A 218 -9.98 19.92 17.86
CA SER A 218 -10.37 21.20 18.45
C SER A 218 -11.75 21.04 19.09
N LEU A 219 -12.12 21.96 19.98
CA LEU A 219 -13.49 22.03 20.45
C LEU A 219 -14.36 22.78 19.43
N GLY A 220 -15.56 22.25 19.19
CA GLY A 220 -16.56 22.84 18.33
C GLY A 220 -17.96 22.81 18.93
N PRO A 221 -18.92 23.45 18.26
CA PRO A 221 -20.32 23.36 18.66
C PRO A 221 -20.93 22.02 18.28
N ILE A 222 -22.03 21.64 18.92
CA ILE A 222 -22.91 20.58 18.41
C ILE A 222 -24.01 21.30 17.60
N PRO A 223 -24.01 21.20 16.26
CA PRO A 223 -25.00 21.86 15.41
C PRO A 223 -26.40 21.35 15.68
N ILE A 224 -27.38 22.19 15.40
CA ILE A 224 -28.80 21.80 15.50
C ILE A 224 -29.11 20.80 14.39
N GLY A 225 -29.55 19.60 14.79
CA GLY A 225 -29.94 18.52 13.88
C GLY A 225 -30.77 17.43 14.56
N GLY A 226 -30.96 16.29 13.90
CA GLY A 226 -31.73 15.16 14.42
C GLY A 226 -31.17 14.53 15.70
N TRP A 227 -29.89 14.80 16.00
CA TRP A 227 -29.17 14.34 17.18
C TRP A 227 -29.28 15.27 18.40
N THR A 228 -29.80 16.49 18.23
CA THR A 228 -29.78 17.55 19.26
C THR A 228 -30.29 17.07 20.63
N ALA A 229 -31.47 16.44 20.66
CA ALA A 229 -32.07 15.96 21.90
C ALA A 229 -31.23 14.86 22.58
N SER A 230 -30.55 14.01 21.79
CA SER A 230 -29.67 12.97 22.32
C SER A 230 -28.48 13.57 23.06
N PHE A 231 -27.84 14.60 22.49
CA PHE A 231 -26.73 15.29 23.14
C PHE A 231 -27.17 16.12 24.36
N GLN A 232 -28.35 16.75 24.31
CA GLN A 232 -28.92 17.43 25.48
C GLN A 232 -29.18 16.47 26.65
N ASN A 233 -29.63 15.24 26.35
CA ASN A 233 -29.77 14.20 27.38
C ASN A 233 -28.44 13.75 27.99
N LEU A 234 -27.31 13.92 27.28
CA LEU A 234 -25.97 13.73 27.83
C LEU A 234 -25.47 14.94 28.65
N GLY A 235 -26.19 16.06 28.64
CA GLY A 235 -25.87 17.26 29.40
C GLY A 235 -25.22 18.40 28.61
N PHE A 236 -25.05 18.25 27.30
CA PHE A 236 -24.58 19.33 26.41
C PHE A 236 -25.70 20.37 26.16
N GLN A 237 -25.32 21.60 25.78
CA GLN A 237 -26.30 22.61 25.34
C GLN A 237 -26.91 22.24 23.98
N ALA A 238 -26.06 21.81 23.04
CA ALA A 238 -26.37 21.49 21.65
C ALA A 238 -27.25 22.56 20.97
N ASP A 239 -26.86 23.83 21.14
CA ASP A 239 -27.56 25.00 20.61
C ASP A 239 -26.99 25.50 19.27
N GLY A 240 -26.01 24.78 18.72
CA GLY A 240 -25.32 25.12 17.48
C GLY A 240 -24.27 26.24 17.58
N ILE A 241 -24.02 26.79 18.76
CA ILE A 241 -23.08 27.90 18.95
C ILE A 241 -22.12 27.72 20.13
N THR A 242 -22.52 26.98 21.16
CA THR A 242 -21.69 26.73 22.34
C THR A 242 -20.56 25.78 21.98
N ILE A 243 -19.31 26.21 22.17
CA ILE A 243 -18.11 25.39 21.94
C ILE A 243 -17.94 24.40 23.10
N GLU A 244 -18.34 23.15 22.91
CA GLU A 244 -18.46 22.17 24.00
C GLU A 244 -18.13 20.73 23.63
N PHE A 245 -17.89 20.42 22.35
CA PHE A 245 -17.75 19.04 21.89
C PHE A 245 -16.42 18.82 21.16
N PRO A 246 -15.74 17.67 21.34
CA PRO A 246 -14.52 17.36 20.59
C PRO A 246 -14.82 17.14 19.11
N TRP A 247 -14.20 17.93 18.24
CA TRP A 247 -14.19 17.73 16.79
C TRP A 247 -12.81 17.19 16.40
N ILE A 248 -12.80 16.10 15.64
CA ILE A 248 -11.60 15.47 15.09
C ILE A 248 -11.49 15.94 13.64
N GLY A 249 -10.45 16.72 13.37
CA GLY A 249 -10.06 17.13 12.03
C GLY A 249 -8.81 16.40 11.57
N ASP A 250 -8.26 16.82 10.44
CA ASP A 250 -7.08 16.22 9.84
C ASP A 250 -6.00 17.27 9.61
N LYS A 251 -4.76 16.81 9.65
CA LYS A 251 -3.58 17.59 9.34
C LYS A 251 -2.72 16.80 8.38
N LEU A 252 -2.23 17.46 7.34
CA LEU A 252 -1.15 16.93 6.51
C LEU A 252 0.17 17.30 7.17
N VAL A 253 1.08 16.33 7.27
CA VAL A 253 2.41 16.53 7.86
C VAL A 253 3.45 16.04 6.87
N GLU A 254 4.40 16.91 6.54
CA GLU A 254 5.60 16.54 5.80
C GLU A 254 6.77 16.32 6.76
N TRP A 255 7.36 15.13 6.70
CA TRP A 255 8.57 14.79 7.45
C TRP A 255 9.79 14.75 6.55
N ASP A 256 10.89 15.32 7.03
CA ASP A 256 12.20 15.15 6.41
C ASP A 256 12.60 13.67 6.41
N LYS A 257 13.07 13.18 5.27
CA LYS A 257 13.39 11.76 5.10
C LYS A 257 14.53 11.28 6.01
N ASP A 258 15.48 12.15 6.34
CA ASP A 258 16.72 11.82 7.04
C ASP A 258 16.61 12.16 8.54
N THR A 259 16.11 13.34 8.89
CA THR A 259 16.00 13.79 10.29
C THR A 259 14.69 13.36 10.96
N LYS A 260 13.67 13.02 10.16
CA LYS A 260 12.30 12.73 10.63
C LYS A 260 11.57 13.92 11.26
N GLU A 261 12.17 15.10 11.22
CA GLU A 261 11.55 16.32 11.74
C GLU A 261 10.43 16.80 10.81
N VAL A 262 9.41 17.42 11.40
CA VAL A 262 8.32 18.05 10.64
C VAL A 262 8.84 19.30 9.94
N VAL A 263 8.70 19.36 8.61
CA VAL A 263 9.16 20.48 7.78
C VAL A 263 8.03 21.31 7.18
N TRP A 264 6.82 20.74 7.12
CA TRP A 264 5.62 21.44 6.64
C TRP A 264 4.37 20.82 7.25
N THR A 265 3.34 21.64 7.50
CA THR A 265 2.04 21.19 7.99
C THR A 265 0.89 21.98 7.38
N TRP A 266 -0.26 21.34 7.26
CA TRP A 266 -1.51 21.99 6.84
C TRP A 266 -2.68 21.37 7.58
N SER A 267 -3.52 22.16 8.25
CA SER A 267 -4.67 21.65 9.02
C SER A 267 -6.01 22.06 8.42
N THR A 268 -6.97 21.14 8.47
CA THR A 268 -8.36 21.45 8.10
C THR A 268 -8.99 22.50 9.01
N PHE A 269 -8.59 22.61 10.28
CA PHE A 269 -9.10 23.64 11.19
C PHE A 269 -8.69 25.07 10.79
N ASP A 270 -7.58 25.22 10.08
CA ASP A 270 -7.11 26.53 9.60
C ASP A 270 -7.79 26.95 8.29
N HIS A 271 -8.28 25.99 7.51
CA HIS A 271 -8.70 26.23 6.11
C HIS A 271 -10.18 25.92 5.84
N PHE A 272 -10.81 25.06 6.61
CA PHE A 272 -12.23 24.71 6.46
C PHE A 272 -13.09 25.38 7.52
N SER A 273 -14.31 25.75 7.14
CA SER A 273 -15.30 26.27 8.09
C SER A 273 -16.02 25.13 8.78
N MET A 274 -16.04 25.14 10.12
CA MET A 274 -16.84 24.18 10.92
C MET A 274 -18.36 24.37 10.75
N SER A 275 -18.81 25.38 10.00
CA SER A 275 -20.20 25.45 9.51
C SER A 275 -20.52 24.34 8.51
N ASP A 276 -19.50 23.76 7.88
CA ASP A 276 -19.64 22.67 6.94
C ASP A 276 -19.43 21.36 7.70
N TYR A 277 -20.48 20.57 7.80
CA TYR A 277 -20.46 19.28 8.47
C TYR A 277 -21.48 18.36 7.83
N ASP A 278 -21.28 17.05 7.95
CA ASP A 278 -22.24 16.07 7.46
C ASP A 278 -23.54 16.15 8.28
N GLN A 279 -24.66 16.31 7.57
CA GLN A 279 -26.00 16.34 8.16
C GLN A 279 -26.76 15.02 7.98
N PHE A 280 -26.34 14.17 7.05
CA PHE A 280 -27.19 13.09 6.51
C PHE A 280 -26.54 11.71 6.54
N GLY A 281 -25.21 11.63 6.48
CA GLY A 281 -24.42 10.41 6.42
C GLY A 281 -24.28 9.67 7.76
N GLY A 282 -24.93 10.16 8.82
CA GLY A 282 -24.98 9.48 10.11
C GLY A 282 -23.75 9.69 10.99
N THR A 283 -22.82 10.58 10.61
CA THR A 283 -21.61 10.88 11.39
C THR A 283 -21.91 11.36 12.81
N TRP A 284 -23.02 12.08 13.03
CA TRP A 284 -23.47 12.49 14.37
C TRP A 284 -23.99 11.35 15.25
N THR A 285 -24.46 10.25 14.66
CA THR A 285 -24.79 9.03 15.42
C THR A 285 -23.51 8.41 15.96
N GLU A 286 -22.48 8.28 15.13
CA GLU A 286 -21.16 7.81 15.57
C GLU A 286 -20.53 8.75 16.59
N ALA A 287 -20.75 10.06 16.44
CA ALA A 287 -20.27 11.04 17.40
C ALA A 287 -20.91 10.90 18.78
N TYR A 288 -22.21 10.59 18.82
CA TYR A 288 -22.90 10.29 20.07
C TYR A 288 -22.34 9.03 20.75
N LEU A 289 -22.00 8.00 19.97
CA LEU A 289 -21.46 6.75 20.50
C LEU A 289 -20.00 6.87 20.97
N SER A 290 -19.18 7.60 20.23
CA SER A 290 -17.75 7.76 20.48
C SER A 290 -17.40 8.96 21.36
N LEU A 291 -18.36 9.85 21.63
CA LEU A 291 -18.21 11.11 22.35
C LEU A 291 -17.17 12.06 21.72
N ARG A 292 -16.99 11.97 20.39
CA ARG A 292 -16.19 12.87 19.56
C ARG A 292 -16.76 12.92 18.15
N TYR A 293 -16.72 14.05 17.48
CA TYR A 293 -17.21 14.19 16.11
C TYR A 293 -16.06 14.06 15.11
N ASP A 294 -16.04 12.97 14.36
CA ASP A 294 -15.12 12.80 13.23
C ASP A 294 -15.56 13.68 12.07
N TRP A 295 -14.93 14.84 11.92
CA TRP A 295 -15.42 15.95 11.10
C TRP A 295 -14.98 15.86 9.64
N THR A 296 -13.68 15.77 9.37
CA THR A 296 -13.16 15.84 7.99
C THR A 296 -12.92 14.47 7.39
N HIS A 297 -12.29 13.57 8.15
CA HIS A 297 -11.96 12.21 7.72
C HIS A 297 -11.29 12.21 6.34
N VAL A 298 -10.16 12.92 6.22
CA VAL A 298 -9.34 12.91 5.03
C VAL A 298 -8.78 11.50 4.84
N ASN A 299 -8.97 10.92 3.65
CA ASN A 299 -8.68 9.50 3.42
C ASN A 299 -7.86 9.19 2.17
N ALA A 300 -7.43 10.21 1.45
CA ALA A 300 -6.51 10.07 0.34
C ALA A 300 -5.76 11.39 0.13
N VAL A 301 -4.49 11.27 -0.24
CA VAL A 301 -3.64 12.39 -0.63
C VAL A 301 -2.79 12.03 -1.84
N ILE A 302 -2.72 12.91 -2.84
CA ILE A 302 -1.75 12.80 -3.93
C ILE A 302 -1.02 14.13 -4.13
N PHE A 303 0.16 14.05 -4.71
CA PHE A 303 0.96 15.21 -5.11
C PHE A 303 1.12 15.24 -6.63
N ASP A 304 0.76 16.36 -7.25
CA ASP A 304 1.01 16.61 -8.67
C ASP A 304 2.30 17.44 -8.82
N GLU A 305 3.35 16.80 -9.33
CA GLU A 305 4.66 17.45 -9.54
C GLU A 305 4.62 18.57 -10.58
N SER A 306 3.75 18.45 -11.59
CA SER A 306 3.69 19.39 -12.71
C SER A 306 3.05 20.72 -12.31
N GLU A 307 2.12 20.66 -11.35
CA GLU A 307 1.40 21.82 -10.84
C GLU A 307 1.90 22.29 -9.48
N SER A 308 2.76 21.51 -8.81
CA SER A 308 3.17 21.73 -7.41
C SER A 308 1.95 21.87 -6.50
N ALA A 309 1.04 20.89 -6.58
CA ALA A 309 -0.23 20.92 -5.86
C ALA A 309 -0.49 19.61 -5.13
N ILE A 310 -1.07 19.72 -3.93
CA ILE A 310 -1.60 18.58 -3.19
C ILE A 310 -3.09 18.49 -3.46
N TYR A 311 -3.58 17.27 -3.68
CA TYR A 311 -5.00 16.99 -3.71
C TYR A 311 -5.35 16.11 -2.52
N ILE A 312 -6.44 16.44 -1.82
CA ILE A 312 -6.96 15.62 -0.72
C ILE A 312 -8.42 15.26 -0.94
N SER A 313 -8.79 14.08 -0.45
CA SER A 313 -10.17 13.62 -0.42
C SER A 313 -10.71 13.68 1.01
N THR A 314 -11.68 14.55 1.26
CA THR A 314 -12.32 14.76 2.56
C THR A 314 -13.67 14.05 2.59
N ARG A 315 -13.72 12.86 3.19
CA ARG A 315 -14.87 11.95 3.10
C ARG A 315 -16.14 12.55 3.67
N HIS A 316 -16.09 13.07 4.89
CA HIS A 316 -17.27 13.52 5.62
C HIS A 316 -17.80 14.87 5.12
N LEU A 317 -17.01 15.61 4.34
CA LEU A 317 -17.48 16.79 3.63
C LEU A 317 -17.83 16.52 2.17
N SER A 318 -17.66 15.28 1.69
CA SER A 318 -17.83 14.90 0.28
C SER A 318 -17.12 15.89 -0.66
N ARG A 319 -15.86 16.18 -0.31
CA ARG A 319 -15.09 17.28 -0.90
C ARG A 319 -13.72 16.79 -1.36
N ILE A 320 -13.35 17.17 -2.59
CA ILE A 320 -11.99 17.11 -3.09
C ILE A 320 -11.42 18.53 -3.05
N THR A 321 -10.24 18.68 -2.47
CA THR A 321 -9.59 19.99 -2.32
C THR A 321 -8.25 19.98 -3.00
N LYS A 322 -7.99 21.00 -3.83
CA LYS A 322 -6.67 21.26 -4.41
C LYS A 322 -5.99 22.36 -3.60
N ILE A 323 -4.78 22.09 -3.15
CA ILE A 323 -3.96 22.93 -2.28
C ILE A 323 -2.69 23.30 -3.04
N ASP A 324 -2.36 24.59 -3.10
CA ASP A 324 -1.08 25.06 -3.62
C ASP A 324 0.05 24.68 -2.66
N TYR A 325 1.09 24.04 -3.17
CA TYR A 325 2.25 23.65 -2.37
C TYR A 325 3.48 24.46 -2.79
N PRO A 326 4.24 25.06 -1.83
CA PRO A 326 4.15 24.86 -0.39
C PRO A 326 3.31 25.91 0.37
N SER A 327 2.59 26.81 -0.31
CA SER A 327 1.91 27.92 0.38
C SER A 327 0.80 27.46 1.33
N GLY A 328 0.14 26.34 1.03
CA GLY A 328 -0.99 25.82 1.78
C GLY A 328 -2.33 26.46 1.38
N GLU A 329 -2.33 27.42 0.45
CA GLU A 329 -3.55 28.08 0.01
C GLU A 329 -4.46 27.13 -0.78
N ILE A 330 -5.76 27.16 -0.49
CA ILE A 330 -6.73 26.39 -1.26
C ILE A 330 -6.92 27.05 -2.63
N ILE A 331 -6.66 26.29 -3.70
CA ILE A 331 -6.91 26.72 -5.07
C ILE A 331 -8.39 26.58 -5.42
N TRP A 332 -8.97 25.42 -5.11
CA TRP A 332 -10.41 25.18 -5.26
C TRP A 332 -10.88 24.00 -4.40
N ASN A 333 -12.19 23.97 -4.14
CA ASN A 333 -12.89 22.83 -3.59
C ASN A 333 -13.95 22.36 -4.58
N LEU A 334 -14.00 21.05 -4.80
CA LEU A 334 -14.95 20.35 -5.63
C LEU A 334 -15.84 19.49 -4.74
N GLY A 335 -17.16 19.55 -4.90
CA GLY A 335 -18.09 18.74 -4.10
C GLY A 335 -19.49 19.34 -4.00
N HIS A 336 -20.20 19.02 -2.93
CA HIS A 336 -21.53 19.57 -2.66
C HIS A 336 -21.49 21.01 -2.14
N GLU A 337 -22.55 21.78 -2.41
CA GLU A 337 -22.75 23.08 -1.77
C GLU A 337 -22.94 22.89 -0.26
N MET A 338 -22.19 23.66 0.52
CA MET A 338 -22.20 23.65 1.99
C MET A 338 -22.35 25.08 2.53
N PRO A 339 -22.76 25.27 3.79
CA PRO A 339 -23.09 26.59 4.34
C PRO A 339 -22.01 27.66 4.22
N SER A 340 -20.72 27.28 4.21
CA SER A 340 -19.60 28.22 4.08
C SER A 340 -19.48 28.86 2.70
N GLY A 341 -20.04 28.25 1.66
CA GLY A 341 -19.81 28.64 0.27
C GLY A 341 -18.38 28.37 -0.24
N GLN A 342 -17.57 27.59 0.47
CA GLN A 342 -16.18 27.28 0.07
C GLN A 342 -16.05 26.36 -1.15
N VAL A 343 -17.12 25.65 -1.53
CA VAL A 343 -17.14 24.76 -2.69
C VAL A 343 -17.47 25.55 -3.95
N SER A 344 -16.56 25.52 -4.92
CA SER A 344 -16.61 26.39 -6.10
C SER A 344 -17.01 25.66 -7.39
N MET A 345 -17.02 24.33 -7.40
CA MET A 345 -17.28 23.54 -8.60
C MET A 345 -17.76 22.11 -8.31
N GLY A 346 -18.31 21.44 -9.33
CA GLY A 346 -18.65 20.01 -9.31
C GLY A 346 -19.87 19.63 -8.48
N THR A 347 -20.74 20.60 -8.17
CA THR A 347 -21.95 20.41 -7.35
C THR A 347 -22.97 19.48 -8.04
N GLU A 348 -22.88 19.36 -9.36
CA GLU A 348 -23.69 18.51 -10.22
C GLU A 348 -23.20 17.06 -10.35
N ILE A 349 -21.97 16.74 -9.90
CA ILE A 349 -21.38 15.40 -10.06
C ILE A 349 -22.09 14.38 -9.17
N GLY A 350 -22.54 14.79 -7.99
CA GLY A 350 -23.35 13.97 -7.09
C GLY A 350 -22.58 12.83 -6.41
N PHE A 351 -21.25 12.91 -6.30
CA PHE A 351 -20.48 11.97 -5.46
C PHE A 351 -20.59 12.36 -3.99
N SER A 352 -20.51 11.37 -3.11
CA SER A 352 -20.49 11.60 -1.67
C SER A 352 -19.67 10.53 -0.96
N PHE A 353 -19.09 10.86 0.20
CA PHE A 353 -18.37 9.92 1.06
C PHE A 353 -17.32 9.09 0.32
N GLN A 354 -16.65 9.71 -0.65
CA GLN A 354 -15.64 9.05 -1.48
C GLN A 354 -14.46 8.57 -0.63
N HIS A 355 -13.82 7.48 -1.08
CA HIS A 355 -12.70 6.84 -0.39
C HIS A 355 -11.38 6.85 -1.18
N SER A 356 -11.32 7.72 -2.19
CA SER A 356 -10.17 7.96 -3.08
C SER A 356 -10.34 9.32 -3.77
N LEU A 357 -9.28 9.77 -4.43
CA LEU A 357 -9.30 10.84 -5.45
C LEU A 357 -9.65 10.30 -6.84
#